data_AF-A0A259HYB8-F1
#
_entry.id   AF-A0A259HYB8-F1
#
_cell.length_a   1.000
_cell.length_b   1.000
_cell.length_c   1.000
_cell.angle_alpha   90.00
_cell.angle_beta   90.00
_cell.angle_gamma   90.00
#
_symmetry.space_group_name_H-M   'P 1'
#
loop_
_entity.id
_entity.type
_entity.pdbx_description
1 polymer ?
#
loop_
_entity_poly.entity_id
_entity_poly.type
_entity_poly.pdbx_seq_one_letter_code
_entity_poly.pdbx_strand_id
1 'polypeptide(L)' 'MVALVSTVAYLGLEARGVEVQCQVSPGMPAFKLVGLPDKAVGES' A
#
# COMPACT_ATOMS: atom_id res chain seq x y z
N MET A 1 5.95 -10.28 -11.26
CA MET A 1 6.58 -10.50 -9.94
C MET A 1 5.79 -9.70 -8.91
N VAL A 2 5.51 -10.27 -7.74
CA VAL A 2 4.78 -9.61 -6.64
C VAL A 2 5.66 -9.61 -5.40
N ALA A 3 5.81 -8.46 -4.74
CA ALA A 3 6.45 -8.32 -3.45
C ALA A 3 5.38 -8.18 -2.36
N LEU A 4 5.60 -8.86 -1.23
CA LEU A 4 4.73 -8.90 -0.06
C LEU A 4 5.51 -8.40 1.14
N VAL A 5 4.95 -7.47 1.91
CA VAL A 5 5.57 -6.94 3.13
C VAL A 5 4.51 -6.80 4.23
N SER A 6 4.76 -7.41 5.39
CA SER A 6 3.96 -7.17 6.59
C SER A 6 4.45 -5.90 7.30
N THR A 7 3.54 -4.97 7.56
CA THR A 7 3.83 -3.67 8.17
C THR A 7 2.64 -3.18 9.00
N VAL A 8 2.65 -1.93 9.42
CA VAL A 8 1.56 -1.26 10.12
C VAL A 8 1.08 -0.04 9.35
N ALA A 9 -0.22 0.22 9.42
CA ALA A 9 -0.83 1.47 8.99
C ALA A 9 -1.53 2.13 10.19
N TYR A 10 -1.54 3.46 10.23
CA TYR A 10 -2.24 4.19 11.27
C TYR A 10 -3.68 4.47 10.86
N LEU A 11 -4.63 4.11 11.72
CA LEU A 11 -6.02 4.54 11.63
C LEU A 11 -6.29 5.53 12.76
N GLY A 12 -6.09 6.81 12.48
CA GLY A 12 -6.05 7.84 13.52
C GLY A 12 -4.85 7.63 14.46
N LEU A 13 -5.11 7.27 15.72
CA LEU A 13 -4.07 7.03 16.74
C LEU A 13 -3.76 5.54 16.97
N GLU A 14 -4.43 4.64 16.25
CA GLU A 14 -4.22 3.20 16.38
C GLU A 14 -3.32 2.66 15.27
N ALA A 15 -2.26 1.93 15.63
CA ALA A 15 -1.48 1.15 14.68
C ALA A 15 -2.17 -0.18 14.39
N ARG A 16 -2.49 -0.45 13.14
CA ARG A 16 -3.11 -1.68 12.67
C ARG A 16 -2.14 -2.42 11.77
N GLY A 17 -1.95 -3.72 12.02
CA GLY A 17 -1.16 -4.57 11.13
C GLY A 17 -1.82 -4.69 9.75
N VAL A 18 -1.02 -4.54 8.70
CA VAL A 18 -1.45 -4.65 7.31
C VAL A 18 -0.42 -5.42 6.48
N GLU A 19 -0.88 -6.03 5.39
CA GLU A 19 0.00 -6.61 4.37
C GLU A 19 -0.03 -5.73 3.14
N VAL A 20 1.14 -5.29 2.69
CA VAL A 20 1.29 -4.49 1.47
C VAL A 20 1.74 -5.40 0.35
N GLN A 21 1.06 -5.27 -0.79
CA GLN A 21 1.35 -5.99 -2.02
C GLN A 21 1.79 -5.01 -3.10
N CYS A 22 2.96 -5.24 -3.68
CA CYS A 22 3.47 -4.47 -4.81
C CYS A 22 3.65 -5.39 -6.02
N GLN A 23 2.99 -5.06 -7.13
CA GLN A 23 3.11 -5.79 -8.37
C GLN A 23 3.68 -4.90 -9.47
N VAL A 24 4.64 -5.44 -10.21
CA VAL A 24 5.17 -4.81 -11.43
C VAL A 24 4.57 -5.52 -12.64
N SER A 25 3.93 -4.74 -13.52
CA SER A 25 3.34 -5.21 -14.78
C SER A 25 3.94 -4.46 -15.98
N PRO A 26 4.04 -5.10 -17.17
CA PRO A 26 4.42 -4.41 -18.41
C PRO A 26 3.42 -3.31 -18.77
N GLY A 27 3.87 -2.27 -19.47
CA GLY A 27 3.02 -1.18 -19.97
C GLY A 27 3.59 0.19 -19.69
N MET A 28 2.73 1.22 -19.77
CA MET A 28 3.12 2.60 -19.46
C MET A 28 3.37 2.73 -17.95
N PRO A 29 4.44 3.44 -17.51
CA PRO A 29 4.69 3.69 -16.10
C PRO A 29 3.51 4.43 -15.46
N ALA A 30 2.95 3.82 -14.42
CA ALA A 30 1.92 4.41 -13.58
C ALA A 30 2.01 3.82 -12.18
N PHE A 31 1.75 4.63 -11.17
CA PHE A 31 1.63 4.18 -9.79
C PHE A 31 0.16 4.21 -9.38
N LYS A 32 -0.37 3.07 -8.96
CA LYS A 32 -1.77 2.93 -8.54
C LYS A 32 -1.79 2.30 -7.16
N LEU A 33 -2.27 3.04 -6.17
CA LEU A 33 -2.55 2.52 -4.84
C LEU A 33 -4.03 2.10 -4.77
N VAL A 34 -4.31 0.91 -4.22
CA VAL A 34 -5.67 0.36 -4.09
C VAL A 34 -5.84 -0.34 -2.76
N GLY A 35 -7.07 -0.40 -2.24
CA GLY A 35 -7.43 -1.23 -1.07
C GLY A 35 -7.29 -0.56 0.31
N LEU A 36 -6.55 0.55 0.44
CA LEU A 36 -6.49 1.31 1.69
C LEU A 36 -7.35 2.58 1.61
N PRO A 37 -8.19 2.85 2.64
CA PRO A 37 -9.15 3.95 2.61
C PRO A 37 -8.54 5.34 2.90
N ASP A 38 -7.33 5.38 3.47
CA ASP A 38 -6.73 6.62 3.98
C ASP A 38 -5.73 7.25 2.97
N LYS A 39 -5.88 8.55 2.74
CA LYS A 39 -5.04 9.30 1.79
C LYS A 39 -3.59 9.46 2.26
N ALA A 40 -3.34 9.56 3.56
CA ALA A 40 -1.99 9.74 4.08
C ALA A 40 -1.11 8.51 3.79
N VAL A 41 -1.73 7.33 3.69
CA VAL A 41 -1.03 6.11 3.24
C VAL A 41 -0.67 6.17 1.75
N GLY A 42 -1.42 6.93 0.94
CA GLY A 42 -1.12 7.18 -0.48
C GLY A 42 0.11 8.05 -0.73
N GLU A 43 0.51 8.86 0.24
CA GLU A 43 1.65 9.79 0.15
C GLU A 43 2.95 9.22 0.77
N SER A 44 2.87 8.04 1.39
CA SER A 44 3.97 7.38 2.11
C SER A 44 4.86 6.52 1.20
#